data_AF-U4LA65-F1
#
_entry.id   AF-U4LA65-F1
#
_cell.length_a   1.000
_cell.length_b   1.000
_cell.length_c   1.000
_cell.angle_alpha   90.00
_cell.angle_beta   90.00
_cell.angle_gamma   90.00
#
_symmetry.space_group_name_H-M   'P 1'
#
loop_
_entity.id
_entity.type
_entity.pdbx_description
1 polymer ?
#
loop_
_entity_poly.entity_id
_entity_poly.type
_entity_poly.pdbx_seq_one_letter_code
_entity_poly.pdbx_strand_id
1 'polypeptide(L)' 'MSELDVDHDVMVWEAARATTAAPTFFKAINIGRPGSEVRYVDGTMGHNNPVKIVIQEAHKIYGNSIDNNP' A
#
# COMPACT_ATOMS: atom_id res chain seq x y z
N MET A 1 -3.64 17.90 8.54
CA MET A 1 -4.20 16.55 8.41
C MET A 1 -3.01 15.61 8.39
N SER A 2 -2.60 15.08 9.54
CA SER A 2 -1.43 14.21 9.64
C SER A 2 -1.73 12.88 8.96
N GLU A 3 -0.90 12.50 8.00
CA GLU A 3 -0.91 11.26 7.21
C GLU A 3 -0.76 9.96 8.05
N LEU A 4 -0.90 10.04 9.38
CA LEU A 4 -0.57 9.00 10.34
C LEU A 4 -1.79 8.38 11.05
N ASP A 5 -3.02 8.77 10.68
CA ASP A 5 -4.25 8.27 11.33
C ASP A 5 -5.22 7.57 10.35
N VAL A 6 -4.70 7.04 9.24
CA VAL A 6 -5.48 6.04 8.49
C VAL A 6 -5.36 4.75 9.31
N ASP A 7 -6.37 4.44 10.10
CA ASP A 7 -6.54 3.13 10.70
C ASP A 7 -6.48 2.08 9.58
N HIS A 8 -5.34 1.39 9.43
CA HIS A 8 -5.17 0.31 8.45
C HIS A 8 -5.84 -0.94 9.02
N ASP A 9 -7.14 -0.84 9.32
CA ASP A 9 -7.97 -1.99 9.67
C ASP A 9 -8.26 -2.77 8.38
N VAL A 10 -7.23 -3.48 7.93
CA VAL A 10 -7.24 -4.32 6.74
C VAL A 10 -6.81 -5.72 7.11
N MET A 11 -7.63 -6.69 6.73
CA MET A 11 -7.30 -8.08 6.90
C MET A 11 -6.25 -8.49 5.87
N VAL A 12 -5.34 -9.39 6.23
CA VAL A 12 -4.28 -9.88 5.33
C VAL A 12 -4.85 -10.38 3.99
N TRP A 13 -6.01 -11.04 4.01
CA TRP A 13 -6.66 -11.54 2.80
C TRP A 13 -7.24 -10.42 1.92
N GLU A 14 -7.67 -9.29 2.50
CA GLU A 14 -8.20 -8.15 1.76
C GLU A 14 -7.08 -7.46 0.97
N ALA A 15 -5.93 -7.25 1.62
CA ALA A 15 -4.74 -6.70 0.97
C ALA A 15 -4.22 -7.62 -0.17
N ALA A 16 -4.18 -8.94 0.06
CA ALA A 16 -3.79 -9.91 -0.96
C ALA A 16 -4.78 -9.91 -2.15
N ARG A 17 -6.09 -9.82 -1.87
CA ARG A 17 -7.13 -9.71 -2.90
C ARG A 17 -7.03 -8.40 -3.69
N ALA A 18 -6.78 -7.27 -3.02
CA ALA A 18 -6.59 -5.98 -3.66
C ALA A 18 -5.42 -6.02 -4.67
N THR A 19 -4.28 -6.58 -4.24
CA THR A 19 -3.05 -6.63 -5.04
C THR A 19 -3.21 -7.49 -6.29
N THR A 20 -4.05 -8.54 -6.26
CA THR A 20 -4.24 -9.47 -7.38
C THR A 20 -5.47 -9.16 -8.25
N ALA A 21 -6.21 -8.10 -7.95
CA ALA A 21 -7.44 -7.72 -8.65
C ALA A 21 -7.17 -7.11 -10.04
N ALA A 22 -6.53 -7.89 -10.92
CA ALA A 22 -6.10 -7.47 -12.25
C ALA A 22 -7.31 -6.96 -13.05
N PRO A 23 -7.27 -5.74 -13.61
CA PRO A 23 -8.32 -5.22 -14.45
C PRO A 23 -8.63 -6.23 -15.56
N THR A 24 -9.92 -6.40 -15.88
CA THR A 24 -10.48 -7.38 -16.84
C THR A 24 -10.57 -8.85 -16.37
N PHE A 25 -9.78 -9.28 -15.38
CA PHE A 25 -9.83 -10.66 -14.86
C PHE A 25 -10.63 -10.77 -13.57
N PHE A 26 -10.47 -9.82 -12.65
CA PHE A 26 -11.07 -9.88 -11.32
C PHE A 26 -11.76 -8.58 -10.93
N LYS A 27 -12.81 -8.68 -10.11
CA LYS A 27 -13.51 -7.51 -9.56
C LYS A 27 -12.65 -6.84 -8.48
N ALA A 28 -12.60 -5.51 -8.53
CA ALA A 28 -12.04 -4.66 -7.47
C ALA A 28 -12.57 -5.02 -6.07
N ILE A 29 -11.85 -4.59 -5.03
CA ILE A 29 -12.27 -4.73 -3.63
C ILE A 29 -12.52 -3.34 -3.02
N ASN A 30 -13.54 -3.24 -2.19
CA ASN A 30 -13.76 -2.10 -1.32
C ASN A 30 -13.24 -2.48 0.07
N ILE A 31 -12.34 -1.69 0.64
CA ILE A 31 -11.77 -1.90 1.99
C ILE A 31 -11.99 -0.63 2.81
N GLY A 32 -12.37 -0.79 4.08
CA GLY A 32 -12.59 0.29 5.04
C GLY A 32 -13.91 0.15 5.79
N ARG A 33 -14.19 1.09 6.69
CA ARG A 33 -15.45 1.11 7.45
C ARG A 33 -16.63 1.44 6.54
N PRO A 34 -17.85 0.96 6.87
CA PRO A 34 -19.05 1.31 6.10
C PRO A 34 -19.20 2.82 5.94
N GLY A 35 -19.31 3.29 4.69
CA GLY A 35 -19.41 4.72 4.35
C GLY A 35 -18.08 5.44 4.13
N SER A 36 -16.94 4.79 4.37
CA SER A 36 -15.60 5.31 4.09
C SER A 36 -14.73 4.32 3.31
N GLU A 37 -15.36 3.41 2.57
CA GLU A 37 -14.68 2.38 1.80
C GLU A 37 -13.88 2.99 0.63
N VAL A 38 -12.65 2.51 0.44
CA VAL A 38 -11.82 2.84 -0.71
C VAL A 38 -11.80 1.65 -1.67
N ARG A 39 -11.94 1.94 -2.97
CA ARG A 39 -11.92 0.93 -4.02
C ARG A 39 -10.48 0.68 -4.51
N TYR A 40 -9.99 -0.54 -4.32
CA TYR A 40 -8.66 -0.98 -4.74
C TYR A 40 -8.72 -1.90 -5.96
N VAL A 41 -7.71 -1.77 -6.81
CA VAL A 41 -7.43 -2.61 -7.98
C VAL A 41 -5.98 -3.08 -7.91
N ASP A 42 -5.62 -4.04 -8.76
CA ASP A 42 -4.25 -4.57 -8.85
C ASP A 42 -3.19 -3.46 -8.97
N GLY A 43 -2.10 -3.63 -8.21
CA GLY A 43 -0.94 -2.73 -8.15
C GLY A 43 -0.04 -2.77 -9.39
N THR A 44 -0.29 -3.65 -10.35
CA THR A 44 0.41 -3.65 -11.65
C THR A 44 0.21 -2.35 -12.44
N MET A 45 -0.87 -1.61 -12.15
CA MET A 45 -1.12 -0.26 -12.67
C MET A 45 -0.19 0.76 -11.96
N GLY A 46 1.09 0.79 -12.33
CA GLY A 46 2.04 1.86 -11.96
C GLY A 46 3.26 1.45 -11.13
N HIS A 47 3.20 0.31 -10.41
CA HIS A 47 4.31 -0.16 -9.56
C HIS A 47 4.65 -1.65 -9.77
N ASN A 48 4.68 -2.11 -11.02
CA ASN A 48 5.01 -3.51 -11.38
C ASN A 48 6.44 -3.95 -10.98
N ASN A 49 7.26 -3.04 -10.45
CA ASN A 49 8.47 -3.36 -9.71
C ASN A 49 8.43 -2.67 -8.34
N PRO A 50 8.00 -3.36 -7.26
CA PRO A 50 7.77 -2.75 -5.96
C PRO A 50 9.07 -2.33 -5.25
N VAL A 51 10.24 -2.69 -5.77
CA VAL A 51 11.55 -2.44 -5.13
C VAL A 51 11.74 -0.96 -4.77
N LYS A 52 11.35 -0.04 -5.66
CA LYS A 52 11.48 1.40 -5.39
C LYS A 52 10.60 1.84 -4.21
N ILE A 53 9.38 1.33 -4.13
CA ILE A 53 8.44 1.64 -3.06
C ILE A 53 8.94 1.04 -1.74
N VAL A 54 9.43 -0.21 -1.76
CA VAL A 54 10.00 -0.86 -0.57
C VAL A 54 11.18 -0.06 -0.01
N ILE A 55 12.10 0.42 -0.86
CA ILE A 55 13.23 1.25 -0.41
C ILE A 55 12.74 2.58 0.17
N GLN A 56 11.76 3.23 -0.47
CA GLN A 56 11.18 4.48 0.02
C GLN A 56 10.50 4.31 1.38
N GLU A 57 9.70 3.25 1.57
CA GLU A 57 9.05 2.94 2.83
C GLU A 57 10.06 2.57 3.92
N ALA A 58 11.13 1.83 3.58
CA ALA A 58 12.21 1.53 4.51
C ALA A 58 12.89 2.81 5.02
N HIS A 59 13.20 3.77 4.13
CA HIS A 59 13.76 5.07 4.54
C HIS A 59 12.80 5.89 5.41
N LYS A 60 11.49 5.79 5.19
CA LYS A 60 10.49 6.48 6.02
C LYS A 60 10.39 5.88 7.42
N ILE A 61 10.39 4.55 7.53
CA ILE A 61 10.20 3.84 8.81
C ILE A 61 11.46 3.87 9.67
N TYR A 62 12.63 3.64 9.05
CA TYR A 62 13.89 3.48 9.77
C TYR A 62 14.79 4.72 9.71
N GLY A 63 14.39 5.75 8.96
CA GLY A 63 15.22 6.90 8.65
C GLY A 63 16.29 6.58 7.59
N ASN A 64 16.85 7.62 6.95
CA ASN A 64 18.12 7.46 6.26
C ASN A 64 19.21 7.35 7.34
N SER A 65 19.64 6.15 7.70
CA SER A 65 20.95 5.98 8.34
C SER A 65 22.04 6.25 7.29
N ILE A 66 22.15 7.51 6.86
CA ILE A 66 23.45 8.09 6.55
C ILE A 66 24.03 8.47 7.91
N ASP A 67 24.64 7.49 8.56
CA ASP A 67 25.72 7.76 9.49
C ASP A 67 26.80 8.53 8.71
N ASN A 68 26.67 9.85 8.69
CA ASN A 68 27.75 10.75 8.31
C ASN A 68 28.84 10.66 9.39
N ASN A 69 29.57 9.56 9.41
CA ASN A 69 30.83 9.47 10.10
C ASN A 69 31.93 9.88 9.10
N PRO A 70 32.57 11.06 9.27
CA PRO A 70 33.72 11.41 8.45
C PRO A 70 34.89 10.43 8.63
#